data_AF-A0A8X6TUN2-F1
#
_entry.id   AF-A0A8X6TUN2-F1
#
_cell.length_a   1.000
_cell.length_b   1.000
_cell.length_c   1.000
_cell.angle_alpha   90.00
_cell.angle_beta   90.00
_cell.angle_gamma   90.00
#
_symmetry.space_group_name_H-M   'P 1'
#
loop_
_entity.id
_entity.type
_entity.pdbx_description
1 polymer ?
#
loop_
_entity_poly.entity_id
_entity_poly.type
_entity_poly.pdbx_seq_one_letter_code
_entity_poly.pdbx_strand_id
1 'polypeptide(L)'
;MFSECHISLNGRQISSESNYAYKTYLQSMLFHSKSSQKNFLSTGMFYKDTPDAFDDTDPTATGKNKGLQHRFERLQGGGEIFDMCGMLHTDLGTTLNQWDNNPCALVKSKRQFQSLSENR
;
A
#
# COMPACT_ATOMS: atom_id res chain seq x y z
N MET A 1 21.07 -2.16 -2.75
CA MET A 1 20.14 -3.28 -2.47
C MET A 1 20.08 -3.47 -0.96
N PHE A 2 18.90 -3.61 -0.36
CA PHE A 2 18.78 -3.68 1.12
C PHE A 2 19.61 -4.84 1.68
N SER A 3 20.43 -4.59 2.70
CA SER A 3 21.21 -5.61 3.40
C SER A 3 20.27 -6.52 4.20
N GLU A 4 19.39 -5.92 5.00
CA GLU A 4 18.44 -6.59 5.90
C GLU A 4 17.06 -5.92 5.85
N CYS A 5 16.05 -6.64 6.33
CA CYS A 5 14.68 -6.15 6.48
C CYS A 5 14.12 -6.69 7.80
N HIS A 6 13.69 -5.78 8.67
CA HIS A 6 13.11 -6.07 9.99
C HIS A 6 11.67 -5.58 10.01
N ILE A 7 10.80 -6.34 10.69
CA ILE A 7 9.38 -6.00 10.81
C ILE A 7 9.10 -5.73 12.29
N SER A 8 8.42 -4.63 12.57
CA SER A 8 7.96 -4.29 13.91
C SER A 8 6.46 -4.05 13.92
N LEU A 9 5.82 -4.42 15.03
CA LEU A 9 4.41 -4.15 15.30
C LEU A 9 4.33 -3.42 16.64
N ASN A 10 3.67 -2.27 16.67
CA ASN A 10 3.57 -1.40 17.86
C ASN A 10 4.93 -1.10 18.52
N GLY A 11 5.97 -0.88 17.72
CA GLY A 11 7.32 -0.56 18.20
C GLY A 11 8.14 -1.76 18.70
N ARG A 12 7.60 -2.99 18.67
CA ARG A 12 8.34 -4.21 19.00
C ARG A 12 8.68 -4.98 17.74
N GLN A 13 9.96 -5.33 17.57
CA GLN A 13 10.40 -6.17 16.46
C GLN A 13 9.81 -7.58 16.59
N ILE A 14 9.16 -8.03 15.52
CA ILE A 14 8.55 -9.37 15.42
C ILE A 14 9.38 -10.31 14.52
N SER A 15 10.27 -9.76 13.70
CA SER A 15 11.19 -10.55 12.88
C SER A 15 12.31 -11.13 13.74
N SER A 16 12.38 -12.46 13.80
CA SER A 16 13.48 -13.19 14.47
C SER A 16 14.78 -13.19 13.66
N GLU A 17 14.70 -13.13 12.33
CA GLU A 17 15.84 -13.18 11.39
C GLU A 17 15.63 -12.28 10.16
N SER A 18 16.66 -12.19 9.29
CA SER A 18 16.61 -11.41 8.05
C SER A 18 15.46 -11.86 7.15
N ASN A 19 14.48 -10.99 6.92
CA ASN A 19 13.24 -11.36 6.26
C ASN A 19 13.38 -11.37 4.72
N TYR A 20 13.90 -12.49 4.18
CA TYR A 20 14.26 -12.61 2.76
C TYR A 20 13.06 -12.41 1.82
N ALA A 21 11.88 -12.88 2.19
CA ALA A 21 10.67 -12.73 1.38
C ALA A 21 10.29 -11.26 1.17
N TYR A 22 10.32 -10.44 2.23
CA TYR A 22 10.10 -9.00 2.10
C TYR A 22 11.23 -8.31 1.36
N LYS A 23 12.47 -8.73 1.59
CA LYS A 23 13.63 -8.19 0.85
C LYS A 23 13.48 -8.39 -0.66
N THR A 24 13.14 -9.59 -1.11
CA THR A 24 12.95 -9.88 -2.55
C THR A 24 11.70 -9.21 -3.10
N TYR A 25 10.62 -9.15 -2.33
CA TYR A 25 9.41 -8.42 -2.71
C TYR A 25 9.68 -6.93 -2.94
N LEU A 26 10.29 -6.24 -1.97
CA LEU A 26 10.65 -4.83 -2.06
C LEU A 26 11.63 -4.58 -3.20
N GLN A 27 12.61 -5.46 -3.41
CA GLN A 27 13.53 -5.34 -4.53
C GLN A 27 12.83 -5.48 -5.87
N SER A 28 11.90 -6.44 -5.97
CA SER A 28 11.15 -6.67 -7.20
C SER A 28 10.26 -5.46 -7.51
N MET A 29 9.56 -4.96 -6.52
CA MET A 29 8.70 -3.79 -6.64
C MET A 29 9.48 -2.51 -7.01
N LEU A 30 10.62 -2.27 -6.35
CA LEU A 30 11.36 -1.03 -6.51
C LEU A 30 12.36 -1.04 -7.68
N PHE A 31 12.91 -2.19 -8.06
CA PHE A 31 14.04 -2.24 -9.01
C PHE A 31 13.84 -3.17 -10.22
N HIS A 32 12.83 -4.04 -10.24
CA HIS A 32 12.71 -5.04 -11.33
C HIS A 32 12.17 -4.44 -12.63
N SER A 33 11.16 -3.58 -12.58
CA SER A 33 10.63 -2.96 -13.80
C SER A 33 9.94 -1.62 -13.56
N LYS A 34 10.01 -0.73 -14.56
CA LYS A 34 9.26 0.53 -14.57
C LYS A 34 7.75 0.29 -14.51
N SER A 35 7.26 -0.81 -15.06
CA SER A 35 5.85 -1.19 -14.99
C SER A 35 5.42 -1.56 -13.57
N SER A 36 6.27 -2.28 -12.82
CA SER A 36 5.99 -2.65 -11.43
C SER A 36 5.96 -1.41 -10.53
N GLN A 37 6.93 -0.51 -10.68
CA GLN A 37 6.94 0.78 -9.99
C GLN A 37 5.68 1.61 -10.31
N LYS A 38 5.33 1.71 -11.60
CA LYS A 38 4.14 2.46 -12.03
C LYS A 38 2.86 1.87 -11.46
N ASN A 39 2.73 0.53 -11.48
CA ASN A 39 1.57 -0.14 -10.89
C ASN A 39 1.48 0.15 -9.39
N PHE A 40 2.57 -0.02 -8.65
CA PHE A 40 2.59 0.25 -7.22
C PHE A 40 2.25 1.72 -6.89
N LEU A 41 2.83 2.67 -7.62
CA LEU A 41 2.53 4.10 -7.47
C LEU A 41 1.06 4.41 -7.83
N SER A 42 0.53 3.79 -8.88
CA SER A 42 -0.88 3.97 -9.26
C SER A 42 -1.85 3.38 -8.26
N THR A 43 -1.46 2.33 -7.50
CA THR A 43 -2.23 1.84 -6.35
C THR A 43 -2.35 2.91 -5.26
N GLY A 44 -1.29 3.70 -5.04
CA GLY A 44 -1.31 4.88 -4.19
C GLY A 44 -1.85 6.16 -4.84
N MET A 45 -2.58 6.05 -5.96
CA MET A 45 -3.14 7.18 -6.71
C MET A 45 -2.10 8.20 -7.21
N PHE A 46 -0.82 7.78 -7.28
CA PHE A 46 0.24 8.62 -7.80
C PHE A 46 0.29 8.54 -9.33
N TYR A 47 -0.22 9.59 -9.96
CA TYR A 47 -0.15 9.84 -11.39
C TYR A 47 0.73 11.08 -11.62
N LYS A 48 1.61 11.01 -12.61
CA LYS A 48 2.45 12.17 -12.97
C LYS A 48 1.56 13.26 -13.56
N ASP A 49 1.69 14.46 -13.02
CA ASP A 49 1.06 15.65 -13.57
C ASP A 49 1.75 16.05 -14.88
N THR A 50 1.03 16.83 -15.69
CA THR A 50 1.54 17.27 -16.99
C THR A 50 2.53 18.42 -16.78
N PRO A 51 3.75 18.36 -17.36
CA PRO A 51 4.70 19.48 -17.32
C PRO A 51 4.03 20.77 -17.80
N ASP A 52 4.34 21.90 -17.16
CA ASP A 52 3.80 23.23 -17.47
C ASP A 52 2.28 23.41 -17.25
N ALA A 53 1.61 22.41 -16.67
CA ALA A 53 0.19 22.45 -16.34
C ALA A 53 -0.07 22.02 -14.88
N PHE A 54 0.95 22.11 -14.02
CA PHE A 54 0.80 21.75 -12.60
C PHE A 54 -0.19 22.66 -11.87
N ASP A 55 -0.16 23.96 -12.18
CA ASP A 55 -1.04 24.98 -11.58
C ASP A 55 -2.47 24.94 -12.12
N ASP A 56 -2.75 24.09 -13.12
CA ASP A 56 -4.10 23.94 -13.65
C ASP A 56 -4.94 23.11 -12.66
N THR A 57 -5.89 23.79 -12.03
CA THR A 57 -6.78 23.22 -11.01
C THR A 57 -8.07 22.65 -11.59
N ASP A 58 -8.31 22.74 -12.91
CA ASP A 58 -9.50 22.15 -13.53
C ASP A 58 -9.36 20.62 -13.62
N PRO A 59 -10.17 19.83 -12.89
CA PRO A 59 -10.08 18.37 -12.90
C PRO A 59 -10.95 17.74 -14.00
N THR A 60 -11.66 18.54 -14.80
CA THR A 60 -12.56 18.05 -15.86
C THR A 60 -11.78 17.67 -17.13
N ALA A 61 -12.47 17.14 -18.14
CA ALA A 61 -11.86 16.73 -19.41
C ALA A 61 -11.21 17.88 -20.21
N THR A 62 -11.48 19.14 -19.84
CA THR A 62 -10.83 20.33 -20.41
C THR A 62 -9.55 20.75 -19.71
N GLY A 63 -9.27 20.19 -18.53
CA GLY A 63 -8.06 20.47 -17.76
C GLY A 63 -6.80 19.95 -18.45
N LYS A 64 -5.71 20.71 -18.35
CA LYS A 64 -4.40 20.36 -18.89
C LYS A 64 -3.63 19.42 -17.97
N ASN A 65 -3.98 19.37 -16.68
CA ASN A 65 -3.37 18.46 -15.71
C ASN A 65 -3.98 17.05 -15.79
N LYS A 66 -3.43 16.21 -16.67
CA LYS A 66 -3.86 14.81 -16.82
C LYS A 66 -3.72 13.97 -15.54
N GLY A 67 -2.75 14.30 -14.68
CA GLY A 67 -2.56 13.61 -13.41
C GLY A 67 -3.70 13.89 -12.44
N LEU A 68 -4.12 15.16 -12.35
CA LEU A 68 -5.29 15.60 -11.59
C LEU A 68 -6.58 14.97 -12.13
N GLN A 69 -6.77 14.99 -13.45
CA GLN A 69 -7.94 14.38 -14.09
C GLN A 69 -8.07 12.90 -13.74
N HIS A 70 -6.98 12.12 -13.84
CA HIS A 70 -7.01 10.69 -13.48
C HIS A 70 -7.35 10.45 -12.00
N ARG A 71 -6.82 11.26 -11.09
CA ARG A 71 -7.17 11.18 -9.67
C ARG A 71 -8.65 11.50 -9.46
N PHE A 72 -9.15 12.54 -10.13
CA PHE A 72 -10.54 12.96 -10.02
C PHE A 72 -11.51 11.92 -10.58
N GLU A 73 -11.29 11.40 -11.79
CA GLU A 73 -12.10 10.33 -12.40
C GLU A 73 -12.25 9.11 -11.49
N ARG A 74 -11.18 8.71 -10.80
CA ARG A 74 -11.21 7.60 -9.84
C ARG A 74 -12.01 7.90 -8.57
N LEU A 75 -12.19 9.18 -8.22
CA LEU A 75 -12.92 9.63 -7.02
C LEU A 75 -14.37 10.04 -7.32
N GLN A 76 -14.72 10.31 -8.59
CA GLN A 76 -16.05 10.77 -8.99
C GLN A 76 -17.18 9.76 -8.69
N GLY A 77 -16.85 8.49 -8.43
CA GLY A 77 -17.83 7.45 -8.03
C GLY A 77 -18.45 7.62 -6.65
N GLY A 78 -17.95 8.56 -5.83
CA GLY A 78 -18.54 8.93 -4.55
C GLY A 78 -18.03 8.10 -3.37
N GLY A 79 -17.30 8.74 -2.46
CA GLY A 79 -17.15 8.31 -1.06
C GLY A 79 -16.40 6.99 -0.79
N GLU A 80 -15.80 6.35 -1.79
CA GLU A 80 -15.06 5.11 -1.58
C GLU A 80 -13.79 5.38 -0.78
N ILE A 81 -13.67 4.74 0.39
CA ILE A 81 -12.44 4.71 1.17
C ILE A 81 -11.46 3.78 0.46
N PHE A 82 -10.35 4.32 -0.03
CA PHE A 82 -9.29 3.54 -0.65
C PHE A 82 -8.33 3.03 0.43
N ASP A 83 -8.44 1.74 0.78
CA ASP A 83 -7.48 1.08 1.66
C ASP A 83 -6.34 0.46 0.83
N MET A 84 -5.10 0.78 1.19
CA MET A 84 -3.91 0.23 0.52
C MET A 84 -3.47 -1.05 1.20
N CYS A 85 -3.94 -2.19 0.70
CA CYS A 85 -3.57 -3.49 1.24
C CYS A 85 -2.27 -4.02 0.62
N GLY A 86 -1.29 -4.34 1.48
CA GLY A 86 -0.05 -5.03 1.10
C GLY A 86 -0.12 -6.53 1.39
N MET A 87 0.68 -7.32 0.67
CA MET A 87 0.87 -8.73 1.00
C MET A 87 1.68 -8.88 2.29
N LEU A 88 1.17 -9.69 3.21
CA LEU A 88 1.90 -10.06 4.42
C LEU A 88 2.78 -11.29 4.14
N HIS A 89 4.10 -11.10 4.06
CA HIS A 89 5.08 -12.16 3.81
C HIS A 89 5.68 -12.77 5.10
N THR A 90 5.07 -12.52 6.27
CA THR A 90 5.48 -13.10 7.55
C THR A 90 4.27 -13.69 8.25
N ASP A 91 4.45 -14.90 8.79
CA ASP A 91 3.41 -15.54 9.58
C ASP A 91 3.33 -14.89 10.97
N LEU A 92 2.22 -14.20 11.19
CA LEU A 92 1.91 -13.58 12.48
C LEU A 92 1.38 -14.61 13.49
N GLY A 93 0.78 -15.71 13.05
CA GLY A 93 0.15 -16.67 13.96
C GLY A 93 1.16 -17.40 14.83
N THR A 94 2.32 -17.77 14.28
CA THR A 94 3.40 -18.41 15.03
C THR A 94 4.19 -17.45 15.92
N THR A 95 4.26 -16.17 15.55
CA THR A 95 4.98 -15.13 16.31
C THR A 95 4.13 -14.48 17.41
N LEU A 96 2.81 -14.33 17.22
CA LEU A 96 1.87 -13.81 18.24
C LEU A 96 1.57 -14.78 19.39
N ASN A 97 1.83 -16.07 19.25
CA ASN A 97 1.67 -17.03 20.36
C ASN A 97 2.63 -16.74 21.54
N GLN A 98 3.61 -15.86 21.35
CA GLN A 98 4.49 -15.35 22.42
C GLN A 98 3.94 -14.04 23.05
N TRP A 99 2.75 -13.60 22.63
CA TRP A 99 2.15 -12.32 22.97
C TRP A 99 0.83 -12.54 23.71
N ASP A 100 0.92 -13.15 24.90
CA ASP A 100 -0.20 -13.19 25.83
C ASP A 100 -0.54 -11.77 26.31
N ASN A 101 -1.83 -11.40 26.18
CA ASN A 101 -2.54 -10.22 26.74
C ASN A 101 -2.94 -9.06 25.81
N ASN A 102 -2.98 -9.21 24.49
CA ASN A 102 -3.77 -8.28 23.67
C ASN A 102 -4.51 -9.00 22.53
N PRO A 103 -5.86 -8.99 22.49
CA PRO A 103 -6.60 -9.69 21.46
C PRO A 103 -6.54 -8.88 20.15
N CYS A 104 -5.46 -9.03 19.40
CA CYS A 104 -5.46 -8.66 17.99
C CYS A 104 -6.31 -9.70 17.24
N ALA A 105 -7.61 -9.42 17.09
CA ALA A 105 -8.50 -10.26 16.32
C ALA A 105 -8.07 -10.25 14.84
N LEU A 106 -7.29 -11.25 14.43
CA LEU A 106 -6.99 -11.50 13.03
C LEU A 106 -8.19 -12.21 12.40
N VAL A 107 -9.12 -11.43 11.85
CA VAL A 107 -10.22 -11.96 11.04
C VAL A 107 -9.60 -12.55 9.77
N LYS A 108 -9.57 -13.88 9.65
CA LYS A 108 -9.17 -14.59 8.42
C LYS A 108 -10.09 -14.14 7.27
N SER A 109 -9.61 -13.20 6.47
CA SER A 109 -10.17 -12.93 5.14
C SER A 109 -9.20 -13.42 4.08
N LYS A 110 -9.72 -14.24 3.17
CA LYS A 110 -9.07 -14.96 2.06
C LYS A 110 -7.85 -14.23 1.47
N ARG A 111 -6.59 -14.66 1.70
CA ARG A 111 -5.32 -14.15 1.05
C ARG A 111 -5.17 -12.61 0.88
N GLN A 112 -6.07 -11.82 1.45
CA GLN A 112 -6.29 -10.40 1.25
C GLN A 112 -7.07 -9.96 2.50
N PHE A 113 -6.40 -9.21 3.37
CA PHE A 113 -7.05 -8.57 4.48
C PHE A 113 -7.87 -7.39 3.94
N GLN A 114 -9.15 -7.34 4.29
CA GLN A 114 -10.01 -6.18 4.10
C GLN A 114 -10.34 -5.65 5.49
N SER A 115 -10.10 -4.37 5.73
CA SER A 115 -10.65 -3.67 6.89
C SER A 115 -12.02 -3.13 6.51
N LEU A 116 -13.06 -3.53 7.25
CA LEU A 116 -14.37 -2.89 7.17
C LEU A 116 -14.35 -1.75 8.20
N SER A 117 -14.24 -0.50 7.75
CA SER A 117 -14.63 0.63 8.57
C SER A 117 -16.15 0.82 8.41
N GLU A 118 -16.92 0.40 9.41
CA GLU A 118 -18.32 0.84 9.54
C GLU A 118 -18.33 2.34 9.82
N ASN A 119 -19.02 3.10 8.97
CA ASN A 119 -19.31 4.51 9.22
C ASN A 119 -20.14 4.65 10.50
N ARG A 120 -19.66 5.45 11.46
CA ARG A 120 -20.51 6.09 12.47
C ARG A 120 -20.79 7.52 12.06
#